data_AF-A0A1F3SGB5-F1
#
_entry.id   AF-A0A1F3SGB5-F1
#
_cell.length_a   1.000
_cell.length_b   1.000
_cell.length_c   1.000
_cell.angle_alpha   90.00
_cell.angle_beta   90.00
_cell.angle_gamma   90.00
#
_symmetry.space_group_name_H-M   'P 1'
#
loop_
_entity.id
_entity.type
_entity.pdbx_description
1 polymer ?
#
loop_
_entity_poly.entity_id
_entity_poly.type
_entity_poly.pdbx_seq_one_letter_code
_entity_poly.pdbx_strand_id
1 'polypeptide(L)'
;MDEDDELYANGIFVFNITKLVAFIRTNTDKFPIEEVEVKAVRLFPSSQLTELTIQTANLSAPILAEISPGNFNVIDGNHRLERAHRDGVDKIPAFRVNVEQHLAFLTSEKAYKTYIEYWNGKVDTLKGR
;
A
#
# COMPACT_ATOMS: atom_id res chain seq x y z
N MET A 1 -14.40 -14.20 1.29
CA MET A 1 -13.39 -13.82 0.29
C MET A 1 -13.98 -14.21 -1.03
N ASP A 2 -14.08 -13.27 -1.95
CA ASP A 2 -14.73 -13.51 -3.23
C ASP A 2 -13.66 -14.03 -4.21
N GLU A 3 -14.02 -14.93 -5.14
CA GLU A 3 -13.04 -15.65 -5.99
C GLU A 3 -12.22 -14.71 -6.90
N ASP A 4 -12.73 -13.52 -7.17
CA ASP A 4 -12.09 -12.50 -8.03
C ASP A 4 -11.38 -11.38 -7.25
N ASP A 5 -11.28 -11.48 -5.91
CA ASP A 5 -10.61 -10.47 -5.10
C ASP A 5 -9.10 -10.40 -5.43
N GLU A 6 -8.60 -9.23 -5.81
CA GLU A 6 -7.17 -8.97 -5.96
C GLU A 6 -6.48 -8.95 -4.59
N LEU A 7 -5.47 -9.80 -4.41
CA LEU A 7 -4.70 -9.92 -3.18
C LEU A 7 -3.25 -9.52 -3.39
N TYR A 8 -2.71 -8.73 -2.46
CA TYR A 8 -1.29 -8.38 -2.42
C TYR A 8 -0.62 -8.98 -1.19
N ALA A 9 0.43 -9.78 -1.41
CA ALA A 9 1.23 -10.36 -0.34
C ALA A 9 2.52 -9.55 -0.12
N ASN A 10 2.75 -9.13 1.12
CA ASN A 10 3.97 -8.48 1.57
C ASN A 10 4.49 -9.20 2.83
N GLY A 11 5.31 -10.22 2.65
CA GLY A 11 5.75 -11.08 3.76
C GLY A 11 4.56 -11.79 4.42
N ILE A 12 4.35 -11.55 5.72
CA ILE A 12 3.24 -12.13 6.49
C ILE A 12 1.90 -11.43 6.25
N PHE A 13 1.92 -10.28 5.57
CA PHE A 13 0.74 -9.50 5.29
C PHE A 13 0.12 -9.94 3.97
N VAL A 14 -1.18 -10.22 3.98
CA VAL A 14 -1.95 -10.42 2.75
C VAL A 14 -3.13 -9.46 2.78
N PHE A 15 -3.07 -8.48 1.90
CA PHE A 15 -4.07 -7.41 1.78
C PHE A 15 -5.10 -7.78 0.72
N ASN A 16 -6.39 -7.59 1.04
CA ASN A 16 -7.44 -7.60 0.02
C ASN A 16 -7.54 -6.21 -0.64
N ILE A 17 -6.89 -6.06 -1.79
CA ILE A 17 -6.79 -4.78 -2.51
C ILE A 17 -8.15 -4.37 -3.04
N THR A 18 -8.93 -5.30 -3.60
CA THR A 18 -10.27 -5.01 -4.14
C THR A 18 -11.17 -4.37 -3.08
N LYS A 19 -11.25 -4.96 -1.89
CA LYS A 19 -12.08 -4.44 -0.79
C LYS A 19 -11.54 -3.16 -0.19
N LEU A 20 -10.22 -3.03 -0.07
CA LEU A 20 -9.60 -1.80 0.43
C LEU A 20 -9.87 -0.62 -0.53
N VAL A 21 -9.69 -0.81 -1.84
CA VAL A 21 -9.99 0.22 -2.86
C VAL A 21 -11.46 0.63 -2.80
N ALA A 22 -12.38 -0.34 -2.72
CA ALA A 22 -13.81 -0.06 -2.58
C ALA A 22 -14.12 0.75 -1.30
N PHE A 23 -13.46 0.41 -0.19
CA PHE A 23 -13.63 1.11 1.08
C PHE A 23 -13.12 2.55 1.03
N ILE A 24 -11.92 2.77 0.46
CA ILE A 24 -11.36 4.12 0.28
C ILE A 24 -12.28 4.98 -0.59
N ARG A 25 -12.77 4.43 -1.72
CA ARG A 25 -13.66 5.16 -2.64
C ARG A 25 -14.99 5.56 -2.02
N THR A 26 -15.48 4.80 -1.05
CA THR A 26 -16.74 5.08 -0.35
C THR A 26 -16.57 5.92 0.92
N ASN A 27 -15.32 6.17 1.36
CA ASN A 27 -14.99 6.90 2.58
C ASN A 27 -13.84 7.88 2.34
N THR A 28 -13.84 8.58 1.20
CA THR A 28 -12.71 9.44 0.79
C THR A 28 -12.38 10.54 1.80
N ASP A 29 -13.35 10.96 2.61
CA ASP A 29 -13.18 11.90 3.72
C ASP A 29 -12.24 11.38 4.83
N LYS A 30 -12.12 10.05 4.97
CA LYS A 30 -11.28 9.38 5.97
C LYS A 30 -9.88 9.05 5.45
N PHE A 31 -9.64 9.22 4.16
CA PHE A 31 -8.39 8.87 3.50
C PHE A 31 -7.80 10.11 2.85
N PRO A 32 -7.10 10.95 3.62
CA PRO A 32 -6.44 12.11 3.05
C PRO A 32 -5.44 11.68 1.98
N ILE A 33 -5.46 12.41 0.87
CA ILE A 33 -4.50 12.26 -0.21
C ILE A 33 -3.30 13.14 0.11
N GLU A 34 -2.11 12.56 0.07
CA GLU A 34 -0.85 13.27 0.29
C GLU A 34 0.02 13.19 -0.95
N GLU A 35 0.81 14.24 -1.21
CA GLU A 35 1.85 14.17 -2.23
C GLU A 35 3.03 13.36 -1.73
N VAL A 36 3.43 12.36 -2.52
CA VAL A 36 4.62 11.54 -2.24
C VAL A 36 5.64 11.68 -3.36
N GLU A 37 6.92 11.65 -3.01
CA GLU A 37 8.00 11.65 -3.99
C GLU A 37 8.06 10.29 -4.70
N VAL A 38 7.91 10.31 -6.02
CA VAL A 38 7.87 9.08 -6.85
C VAL A 38 9.12 8.24 -6.65
N LYS A 39 10.30 8.87 -6.60
CA LYS A 39 11.57 8.18 -6.39
C LYS A 39 11.69 7.51 -5.01
N ALA A 40 11.05 8.07 -3.99
CA ALA A 40 11.11 7.54 -2.63
C ALA A 40 10.23 6.30 -2.45
N VAL A 41 9.11 6.22 -3.18
CA VAL A 41 8.09 5.17 -2.99
C VAL A 41 8.14 4.09 -4.08
N ARG A 42 8.82 4.33 -5.20
CA ARG A 42 9.06 3.35 -6.26
C ARG A 42 10.14 2.35 -5.85
N LEU A 43 9.79 1.47 -4.92
CA LEU A 43 10.68 0.42 -4.41
C LEU A 43 10.54 -0.91 -5.16
N PHE A 44 9.46 -1.08 -5.93
CA PHE A 44 9.19 -2.31 -6.65
C PHE A 44 10.04 -2.44 -7.92
N PRO A 45 10.68 -3.60 -8.20
CA PRO A 45 11.52 -3.77 -9.37
C PRO A 45 10.72 -3.63 -10.66
N SER A 46 11.16 -2.74 -11.57
CA SER A 46 10.52 -2.57 -12.88
C SER A 46 10.53 -3.83 -13.74
N SER A 47 11.47 -4.76 -13.50
CA SER A 47 11.55 -6.06 -14.17
C SER A 47 10.37 -6.99 -13.86
N GLN A 48 9.64 -6.73 -12.78
CA GLN A 48 8.44 -7.47 -12.39
C GLN A 48 7.15 -6.79 -12.89
N LEU A 49 7.26 -5.68 -13.61
CA LEU A 49 6.14 -4.93 -14.14
C LEU A 49 6.01 -5.17 -15.64
N THR A 50 4.78 -5.33 -16.10
CA THR A 50 4.47 -5.52 -17.52
C THR A 50 4.51 -4.18 -18.25
N GLU A 51 5.27 -4.12 -19.33
CA GLU A 51 5.48 -2.90 -20.12
C GLU A 51 4.17 -2.30 -20.66
N LEU A 52 3.29 -3.12 -21.20
CA LEU A 52 1.97 -2.66 -21.70
C LEU A 52 1.13 -2.04 -20.58
N THR A 53 1.17 -2.64 -19.39
CA THR A 53 0.44 -2.14 -18.22
C THR A 53 1.01 -0.81 -17.75
N ILE A 54 2.34 -0.62 -17.77
CA ILE A 54 2.97 0.66 -17.46
C ILE A 54 2.49 1.75 -18.43
N GLN A 55 2.51 1.48 -19.73
CA GLN A 55 2.17 2.48 -20.75
C GLN A 55 0.69 2.91 -20.70
N THR A 56 -0.20 1.98 -20.33
CA THR A 56 -1.65 2.21 -20.28
C THR A 56 -2.16 2.62 -18.90
N ALA A 57 -1.37 2.43 -17.83
CA ALA A 57 -1.76 2.76 -16.46
C ALA A 57 -1.99 4.26 -16.29
N ASN A 58 -3.16 4.67 -15.78
CA ASN A 58 -3.41 6.07 -15.46
C ASN A 58 -2.59 6.53 -14.23
N LEU A 59 -2.31 7.82 -14.09
CA LEU A 59 -1.59 8.37 -12.93
C LEU A 59 -2.52 8.63 -11.72
N SER A 60 -3.56 7.81 -11.55
CA SER A 60 -4.42 7.93 -10.37
C SER A 60 -3.65 7.56 -9.10
N ALA A 61 -4.09 8.09 -7.96
CA ALA A 61 -3.39 7.95 -6.69
C ALA A 61 -3.14 6.47 -6.31
N PRO A 62 -1.87 6.03 -6.15
CA PRO A 62 -1.54 4.72 -5.62
C PRO A 62 -1.90 4.63 -4.13
N ILE A 63 -1.89 3.40 -3.59
CA ILE A 63 -2.18 3.15 -2.17
C ILE A 63 -0.90 2.72 -1.47
N LEU A 64 -0.55 3.45 -0.41
CA LEU A 64 0.54 3.15 0.49
C LEU A 64 -0.05 2.69 1.83
N ALA A 65 0.31 1.49 2.27
CA ALA A 65 -0.10 0.96 3.56
C ALA A 65 1.06 0.99 4.56
N GLU A 66 0.76 1.36 5.80
CA GLU A 66 1.71 1.36 6.91
C GLU A 66 2.04 -0.07 7.38
N ILE A 67 3.23 -0.56 7.06
CA ILE A 67 3.64 -1.94 7.39
C ILE A 67 4.38 -2.05 8.72
N SER A 68 4.91 -0.92 9.21
CA SER A 68 5.47 -0.74 10.56
C SER A 68 5.40 0.74 10.92
N PRO A 69 5.50 1.15 12.19
CA PRO A 69 5.29 2.55 12.59
C PRO A 69 6.11 3.52 11.73
N GLY A 70 5.41 4.42 11.02
CA GLY A 70 5.99 5.44 10.15
C GLY A 70 6.55 4.94 8.81
N ASN A 71 6.49 3.64 8.52
CA ASN A 71 7.04 3.03 7.32
C ASN A 71 5.93 2.47 6.43
N PHE A 72 5.91 2.91 5.17
CA PHE A 72 4.82 2.63 4.25
C PHE A 72 5.35 1.91 3.01
N ASN A 73 4.61 0.89 2.59
CA ASN A 73 4.86 0.21 1.32
C ASN A 73 3.72 0.47 0.34
N VAL A 74 4.07 0.55 -0.94
CA VAL A 74 3.08 0.56 -2.03
C VAL A 74 2.46 -0.83 -2.12
N ILE A 75 1.15 -0.90 -1.89
CA ILE A 75 0.37 -2.14 -1.98
C ILE A 75 -0.51 -2.19 -3.23
N ASP A 76 -0.75 -1.03 -3.85
CA ASP A 76 -1.46 -0.90 -5.13
C ASP A 76 -0.89 0.30 -5.91
N GLY A 77 -0.70 0.12 -7.22
CA GLY A 77 -0.26 1.18 -8.14
C GLY A 77 1.22 1.17 -8.52
N ASN A 78 1.93 0.04 -8.40
CA ASN A 78 3.34 -0.06 -8.80
C ASN A 78 3.58 0.29 -10.28
N HIS A 79 2.71 -0.15 -11.22
CA HIS A 79 2.81 0.25 -12.63
C HIS A 79 2.57 1.75 -12.83
N ARG A 80 1.71 2.38 -12.00
CA ARG A 80 1.42 3.82 -12.06
C ARG A 80 2.62 4.65 -11.61
N LEU A 81 3.29 4.21 -10.54
CA LEU A 81 4.53 4.83 -10.06
C LEU A 81 5.69 4.67 -11.06
N GLU A 82 5.81 3.50 -11.68
CA GLU A 82 6.79 3.28 -12.74
C GLU A 82 6.55 4.20 -13.94
N ARG A 83 5.29 4.35 -14.35
CA ARG A 83 4.92 5.30 -15.41
C ARG A 83 5.25 6.73 -15.02
N ALA A 84 4.82 7.18 -13.85
CA ALA A 84 5.11 8.53 -13.35
C ALA A 84 6.61 8.83 -13.37
N HIS A 85 7.43 7.87 -12.94
CA HIS A 85 8.88 7.98 -12.97
C HIS A 85 9.43 8.17 -14.40
N ARG A 86 8.96 7.36 -15.36
CA ARG A 86 9.37 7.43 -16.76
C ARG A 86 8.91 8.71 -17.44
N ASP A 87 7.76 9.23 -17.05
CA ASP A 87 7.20 10.51 -17.52
C ASP A 87 7.90 11.74 -16.88
N GLY A 88 8.88 11.53 -15.99
CA GLY A 88 9.62 12.60 -15.34
C GLY A 88 8.84 13.32 -14.23
N VAL A 89 7.79 12.69 -13.70
CA VAL A 89 6.97 13.23 -12.62
C VAL A 89 7.68 13.00 -11.28
N ASP A 90 7.97 14.08 -10.56
CA ASP A 90 8.68 14.02 -9.28
C ASP A 90 7.76 13.64 -8.11
N LYS A 91 6.50 14.09 -8.13
CA LYS A 91 5.51 13.88 -7.06
C LYS A 91 4.18 13.43 -7.63
N ILE A 92 3.50 12.54 -6.91
CA ILE A 92 2.15 12.07 -7.24
C ILE A 92 1.27 12.08 -5.99
N PRO A 93 -0.02 12.45 -6.08
CA PRO A 93 -0.97 12.21 -5.00
C PRO A 93 -1.05 10.71 -4.70
N ALA A 94 -1.10 10.32 -3.43
CA ALA A 94 -1.29 8.94 -3.01
C ALA A 94 -2.20 8.85 -1.77
N PHE A 95 -2.92 7.73 -1.65
CA PHE A 95 -3.65 7.41 -0.42
C PHE A 95 -2.70 6.76 0.58
N ARG A 96 -2.52 7.38 1.74
CA ARG A 96 -1.86 6.74 2.88
C ARG A 96 -2.90 6.09 3.76
N VAL A 97 -2.69 4.81 4.03
CA VAL A 97 -3.56 4.00 4.85
C VAL A 97 -2.76 3.56 6.06
N ASN A 98 -3.14 4.06 7.23
CA ASN A 98 -2.51 3.71 8.49
C ASN A 98 -3.00 2.33 8.97
N VAL A 99 -2.29 1.77 9.96
CA VAL A 99 -2.63 0.47 10.57
C VAL A 99 -4.13 0.31 10.85
N GLU A 100 -4.71 1.26 11.59
CA GLU A 100 -6.10 1.19 12.05
C GLU A 100 -7.09 1.10 10.90
N GLN A 101 -6.70 1.62 9.73
CA GLN A 101 -7.55 1.71 8.56
C GLN A 101 -7.44 0.48 7.64
N HIS A 102 -6.28 -0.18 7.55
CA HIS A 102 -6.13 -1.39 6.71
C HIS A 102 -6.25 -2.71 7.48
N LEU A 103 -6.26 -2.70 8.82
CA LEU A 103 -6.24 -3.92 9.63
C LEU A 103 -7.42 -4.87 9.32
N ALA A 104 -8.60 -4.30 9.05
CA ALA A 104 -9.81 -5.04 8.69
C ALA A 104 -9.72 -5.74 7.31
N PHE A 105 -8.71 -5.42 6.51
CA PHE A 105 -8.50 -5.96 5.17
C PHE A 105 -7.36 -6.97 5.10
N LEU A 106 -6.79 -7.34 6.26
CA LEU A 106 -5.92 -8.51 6.36
C LEU A 106 -6.75 -9.78 6.25
N THR A 107 -6.29 -10.71 5.43
CA THR A 107 -7.13 -11.83 4.98
C THR A 107 -7.01 -13.09 5.83
N SER A 108 -6.21 -13.10 6.89
CA SER A 108 -6.12 -14.25 7.80
C SER A 108 -6.00 -13.86 9.26
N GLU A 109 -6.67 -14.62 10.13
CA GLU A 109 -6.56 -14.51 11.59
C GLU A 109 -5.10 -14.71 12.05
N LYS A 110 -4.35 -15.57 11.35
CA LYS A 110 -2.91 -15.75 11.59
C LYS A 110 -2.13 -14.48 11.29
N ALA A 111 -2.38 -13.83 10.14
CA ALA A 111 -1.75 -12.55 9.81
C ALA A 111 -2.12 -11.48 10.84
N TYR A 112 -3.38 -11.44 11.30
CA TYR A 112 -3.80 -10.52 12.36
C TYR A 112 -3.06 -10.78 13.69
N LYS A 113 -2.98 -12.02 14.16
CA LYS A 113 -2.29 -12.36 15.43
C LYS A 113 -0.78 -12.08 15.35
N THR A 114 -0.13 -12.55 14.28
CA THR A 114 1.29 -12.27 14.04
C THR A 114 1.55 -10.77 13.85
N TYR A 115 0.58 -10.03 13.29
CA TYR A 115 0.65 -8.58 13.18
C TYR A 115 0.65 -7.89 14.54
N ILE A 116 -0.30 -8.22 15.42
CA ILE A 116 -0.37 -7.64 16.76
C ILE A 116 0.94 -7.91 17.54
N GLU A 117 1.46 -9.14 17.46
CA GLU A 117 2.73 -9.51 18.08
C GLU A 117 3.91 -8.72 17.52
N TYR A 118 4.01 -8.60 16.19
CA TYR A 118 5.06 -7.83 15.52
C TYR A 118 5.00 -6.34 15.88
N TRP A 119 3.80 -5.75 15.83
CA TRP A 119 3.59 -4.33 16.07
C TRP A 119 3.90 -3.95 17.52
N ASN A 120 3.44 -4.75 18.49
CA ASN A 120 3.78 -4.56 19.90
C ASN A 120 5.29 -4.61 20.13
N GLY A 121 5.99 -5.57 19.50
CA GLY A 121 7.46 -5.63 19.57
C GLY A 121 8.16 -4.37 19.02
N LYS A 122 7.62 -3.76 17.95
CA LYS A 122 8.15 -2.51 17.40
C LYS A 122 7.91 -1.31 18.31
N VAL A 123 6.71 -1.19 18.88
CA VAL A 123 6.37 -0.12 19.83
C VAL A 123 7.22 -0.19 21.09
N ASP A 124 7.46 -1.39 21.63
CA ASP A 124 8.30 -1.57 22.81
C ASP A 124 9.76 -1.17 22.54
N THR A 125 10.26 -1.46 21.34
CA THR A 125 11.60 -1.03 20.90
C THR A 125 11.71 0.51 20.80
N LEU A 126 10.62 1.19 20.44
CA LEU A 126 10.58 2.66 20.35
C LEU A 126 10.45 3.34 21.73
N LYS A 127 9.83 2.68 22.71
CA LYS A 127 9.67 3.19 24.08
C LYS A 127 10.89 2.97 24.97
N GLY A 128 11.78 2.05 24.59
CA GLY A 128 13.03 1.75 25.32
C GLY A 128 14.24 2.59 24.92
N ARG A 129 14.07 3.64 24.11
CA ARG A 129 15.11 4.60 23.70
C ARG A 129 14.93 5.94 24.36
#